data_AF-A0A0R2PBU6-F1
#
_entry.id   AF-A0A0R2PBU6-F1
#
_cell.length_a   1.000
_cell.length_b   1.000
_cell.length_c   1.000
_cell.angle_alpha   90.00
_cell.angle_beta   90.00
_cell.angle_gamma   90.00
#
_symmetry.space_group_name_H-M   'P 1'
#
loop_
_entity.id
_entity.type
_entity.pdbx_description
1 polymer ?
#
loop_
_entity_poly.entity_id
_entity_poly.type
_entity_poly.pdbx_seq_one_letter_code
_entity_poly.pdbx_strand_id
1 'polypeptide(L)' 'ARIITAAAFILAVVFAAFVISGVTSIKMMGFGVAFAILLDATLIRAFLVPALMRLFGDWNWWAPRSLKRFQINH' A
#
# COMPACT_ATOMS: atom_id res chain seq x y z
N ALA A 1 10.17 -14.08 -2.12
CA ALA A 1 10.03 -13.48 -3.47
C ALA A 1 8.67 -13.79 -4.12
N ARG A 2 8.27 -15.07 -4.29
CA ARG A 2 7.04 -15.47 -5.01
C ARG A 2 5.75 -14.73 -4.64
N ILE A 3 5.49 -14.48 -3.36
CA ILE A 3 4.25 -13.79 -2.90
C ILE A 3 4.22 -12.34 -3.38
N ILE A 4 5.36 -11.65 -3.31
CA ILE A 4 5.48 -10.25 -3.72
C ILE A 4 5.30 -10.13 -5.24
N THR A 5 5.91 -11.04 -6.01
CA THR A 5 5.74 -11.08 -7.47
C THR A 5 4.31 -11.41 -7.88
N ALA A 6 3.65 -12.35 -7.19
CA ALA A 6 2.25 -12.69 -7.45
C ALA A 6 1.31 -11.48 -7.18
N ALA A 7 1.51 -10.77 -6.07
CA ALA A 7 0.73 -9.57 -5.75
C ALA A 7 0.94 -8.44 -6.77
N ALA A 8 2.19 -8.21 -7.19
CA ALA A 8 2.52 -7.23 -8.22
C ALA A 8 1.86 -7.56 -9.56
N PHE A 9 1.82 -8.85 -9.94
CA PHE A 9 1.19 -9.31 -11.18
C PHE A 9 -0.32 -9.07 -11.19
N ILE A 10 -1.02 -9.42 -10.10
CA ILE A 10 -2.47 -9.18 -9.98
C ILE A 10 -2.78 -7.68 -10.09
N LEU A 11 -2.00 -6.83 -9.41
CA LEU A 11 -2.17 -5.38 -9.51
C LEU A 11 -1.99 -4.87 -10.94
N ALA A 12 -0.96 -5.34 -11.65
CA ALA A 12 -0.73 -4.97 -13.05
C ALA A 12 -1.92 -5.31 -13.96
N VAL A 13 -2.52 -6.50 -13.78
CA VAL A 13 -3.71 -6.94 -14.54
C VAL A 13 -4.92 -6.05 -14.25
N VAL A 14 -5.17 -5.72 -12.97
CA VAL A 14 -6.28 -4.85 -12.57
C VAL A 14 -6.15 -3.45 -13.19
N PHE A 15 -4.95 -2.87 -13.23
CA PHE A 15 -4.74 -1.58 -13.91
C PHE A 15 -4.97 -1.66 -15.41
N ALA A 16 -4.50 -2.71 -16.05
CA ALA A 16 -4.68 -2.91 -17.48
C ALA A 16 -6.18 -2.97 -17.84
N ALA A 17 -7.00 -3.62 -17.01
CA ALA A 17 -8.45 -3.68 -17.21
C ALA A 17 -9.13 -2.30 -17.13
N PHE A 18 -8.66 -1.40 -16.25
CA PHE A 18 -9.24 -0.06 -16.13
C PHE A 18 -8.97 0.83 -17.36
N VAL A 19 -7.85 0.64 -18.05
CA VAL A 19 -7.50 1.41 -19.27
C VAL A 19 -8.43 1.07 -20.45
N ILE A 20 -8.94 -0.16 -20.49
CA ILE A 20 -9.75 -0.69 -21.60
C ILE A 20 -11.23 -0.26 -21.50
N SER A 21 -11.66 0.30 -20.37
CA SER A 21 -13.04 0.72 -20.18
C SER A 21 -13.43 1.93 -21.07
N GLY A 22 -14.44 1.73 -21.92
CA GLY A 22 -14.94 2.73 -22.86
C GLY A 22 -15.84 3.83 -22.27
N VAL A 23 -16.11 3.80 -20.96
CA VAL A 23 -16.94 4.83 -20.30
C VAL A 23 -16.01 5.91 -19.73
N THR A 24 -16.17 7.15 -20.17
CA THR A 24 -15.32 8.29 -19.76
C THR A 24 -15.18 8.42 -18.24
N SER A 25 -16.26 8.17 -17.47
CA SER A 25 -16.22 8.14 -16.01
C SER A 25 -15.29 7.07 -15.44
N ILE A 26 -15.30 5.85 -16.01
CA ILE A 26 -14.42 4.76 -15.58
C ILE A 26 -12.97 5.04 -15.99
N LYS A 27 -12.76 5.71 -17.12
CA LYS A 27 -11.41 6.09 -17.58
C LYS A 27 -10.75 7.09 -16.64
N MET A 28 -11.49 8.10 -16.16
CA MET A 28 -10.99 9.05 -15.14
C MET A 28 -10.72 8.37 -13.80
N MET A 29 -11.61 7.47 -13.37
CA MET A 29 -11.42 6.68 -12.16
C MET A 29 -10.19 5.76 -12.28
N GLY A 30 -10.05 5.07 -13.41
CA GLY A 30 -8.92 4.19 -13.71
C GLY A 30 -7.59 4.93 -13.70
N PHE A 31 -7.53 6.13 -14.29
CA PHE A 31 -6.37 7.00 -14.22
C PHE A 31 -6.05 7.42 -12.79
N GLY A 32 -7.06 7.83 -12.01
CA GLY A 32 -6.89 8.21 -10.60
C GLY A 32 -6.36 7.06 -9.74
N VAL A 33 -6.88 5.85 -9.92
CA VAL A 33 -6.45 4.65 -9.21
C VAL A 33 -5.02 4.24 -9.61
N ALA A 34 -4.69 4.30 -10.90
CA ALA A 34 -3.33 4.04 -11.39
C ALA A 34 -2.32 5.04 -10.81
N PHE A 35 -2.66 6.33 -10.82
CA PHE A 35 -1.83 7.38 -10.23
C PHE A 35 -1.64 7.20 -8.72
N ALA A 36 -2.72 6.89 -7.99
CA ALA A 36 -2.66 6.66 -6.55
C ALA A 36 -1.72 5.51 -6.17
N ILE A 37 -1.74 4.42 -6.95
CA ILE A 37 -0.90 3.26 -6.65
C ILE A 37 0.56 3.48 -7.06
N LEU A 38 0.82 4.19 -8.16
CA LEU A 38 2.17 4.65 -8.47
C LEU A 38 2.74 5.51 -7.34
N LEU A 39 1.92 6.43 -6.81
CA LEU A 39 2.30 7.29 -5.71
C LEU A 39 2.52 6.50 -4.40
N ASP A 40 1.69 5.49 -4.11
CA ASP A 40 1.87 4.62 -2.94
C ASP A 40 3.16 3.79 -3.02
N ALA A 41 3.39 3.15 -4.17
CA ALA A 41 4.54 2.28 -4.37
C ALA A 41 5.87 3.05 -4.35
N THR A 42 5.88 4.31 -4.79
CA THR A 42 7.09 5.14 -4.88
C THR A 42 7.21 6.08 -3.69
N LEU A 43 6.37 7.11 -3.61
CA LEU A 43 6.51 8.19 -2.65
C LEU A 43 6.13 7.76 -1.23
N ILE A 44 5.02 7.02 -1.08
CA ILE A 44 4.56 6.60 0.25
C ILE A 44 5.49 5.56 0.85
N ARG A 45 5.72 4.44 0.16
CA ARG A 45 6.53 3.34 0.72
C ARG A 45 8.02 3.65 0.79
N ALA A 46 8.60 4.34 -0.20
CA ALA A 46 10.03 4.61 -0.20
C ALA A 46 10.42 5.79 0.68
N PHE A 47 9.54 6.78 0.88
CA PHE A 47 9.86 7.99 1.65
C PHE A 47 8.94 8.21 2.85
N LEU A 48 7.63 8.30 2.62
CA LEU A 48 6.70 8.77 3.64
C LEU A 48 6.63 7.81 4.83
N VAL A 49 6.46 6.51 4.57
CA VAL A 49 6.45 5.46 5.61
C VAL A 49 7.74 5.49 6.43
N PRO A 50 8.96 5.34 5.86
CA PRO A 50 10.17 5.34 6.68
C PRO A 50 10.42 6.66 7.40
N ALA A 51 10.07 7.81 6.81
CA ALA A 51 10.17 9.11 7.48
C ALA A 51 9.24 9.20 8.69
N LEU A 52 7.98 8.79 8.55
CA LEU A 52 7.00 8.78 9.63
C LEU A 52 7.38 7.77 10.72
N MET A 53 7.84 6.59 10.34
CA MET A 53 8.33 5.56 11.28
C MET A 53 9.50 6.10 12.13
N ARG A 54 10.37 6.90 11.52
CA ARG A 54 11.53 7.50 12.22
C ARG A 54 11.15 8.71 13.07
N LEU A 55 10.14 9.48 12.65
CA LEU A 55 9.64 10.65 13.37
C LEU A 55 8.81 10.26 14.60
N PHE A 56 7.88 9.32 14.44
CA PHE A 56 6.99 8.89 15.51
C PHE A 56 7.56 7.76 16.38
N GLY A 57 8.58 7.05 15.91
CA GLY A 57 9.36 6.08 16.70
C GLY A 57 8.50 5.16 17.56
N ASP A 58 8.75 5.16 18.87
CA ASP A 58 8.07 4.31 19.86
C ASP A 58 6.56 4.54 19.96
N TRP A 59 6.07 5.73 19.57
CA TRP A 59 4.63 5.99 19.56
C TRP A 59 3.92 5.20 18.46
N ASN A 60 4.61 4.92 17.35
CA ASN A 60 4.03 4.16 16.24
C ASN A 60 3.94 2.65 16.55
N TRP A 61 4.70 2.17 17.52
CA TRP A 61 4.66 0.79 18.04
C TRP A 61 4.06 0.67 19.43
N TRP A 62 3.39 1.72 19.93
CA TRP A 62 2.75 1.66 21.23
C TRP A 62 1.55 0.70 21.21
N ALA A 63 1.71 -0.43 21.90
CA ALA A 63 0.62 -1.37 22.15
C ALA A 63 0.02 -1.14 23.56
N PRO A 64 -1.31 -1.00 23.70
CA PRO A 64 -1.98 -0.97 25.00
C PRO A 64 -1.64 -2.21 25.84
N ARG A 65 -1.58 -2.07 27.17
CA ARG A 65 -1.16 -3.15 28.10
C ARG A 65 -1.95 -4.46 27.91
N SER A 66 -3.19 -4.41 27.45
CA SER A 66 -4.02 -5.57 27.13
C SER A 66 -3.51 -6.37 25.92
N LEU A 67 -2.91 -5.72 24.93
CA LEU A 67 -2.32 -6.35 23.74
C LEU A 67 -0.91 -6.91 24.02
N LYS A 68 -0.14 -6.31 24.93
CA LYS A 68 1.15 -6.85 25.38
C LYS A 68 1.05 -8.24 26.03
N ARG A 69 -0.12 -8.62 26.55
CA ARG A 69 -0.34 -9.96 27.16
C ARG A 69 -0.31 -11.10 26.14
N PHE A 70 -0.53 -10.81 24.86
CA PHE A 70 -0.52 -11.78 23.76
C PHE A 70 0.77 -11.78 22.95
N GLN A 71 1.78 -10.99 23.34
CA GLN A 71 3.07 -11.01 22.67
C GLN A 71 3.79 -12.30 23.10
N ILE A 72 3.61 -13.35 22.30
CA ILE A 72 4.27 -14.65 22.45
C ILE A 72 5.78 -14.39 22.31
N ASN A 73 6.48 -14.39 23.44
CA ASN A 73 7.94 -14.38 23.46
C ASN A 73 8.42 -15.70 22.83
N HIS A 74 9.08 -15.60 21.68
CA HIS A 74 9.89 -16.67 21.10
C HIS A 74 11.32 -16.56 21.62
#